data_AF-G9QKT9-F1
#
_entry.id   AF-G9QKT9-F1
#
_cell.length_a   1.000
_cell.length_b   1.000
_cell.length_c   1.000
_cell.angle_alpha   90.00
_cell.angle_beta   90.00
_cell.angle_gamma   90.00
#
_symmetry.space_group_name_H-M   'P 1'
#
loop_
_entity.id
_entity.type
_entity.pdbx_description
1 polymer ?
#
loop_
_entity_poly.entity_id
_entity_poly.type
_entity_poly.pdbx_seq_one_letter_code
_entity_poly.pdbx_strand_id
1 'polypeptide(L)'
;YGMRWDIETFFKFSKSFLHLAKEFQGRSYDMMISHTTIVFTRYILIAWQLRKEEDPKTMGNLFLFLCDEVKEMDFKTALLQLISLFQTLAEAKVYLSMDIFQCQLSNWITSLPRYIKDCLHISVCES
;
A
#
# COMPACT_ATOMS: atom_id res chain seq x y z
N TYR A 1 10.96 -5.61 -6.32
CA TYR A 1 10.59 -5.77 -7.75
C TYR A 1 10.39 -4.43 -8.47
N GLY A 2 9.86 -3.38 -7.81
CA GLY A 2 9.67 -2.05 -8.42
C GLY A 2 10.91 -1.44 -9.07
N MET A 3 12.04 -1.37 -8.35
CA MET A 3 13.28 -0.77 -8.89
C MET A 3 13.77 -1.42 -10.20
N ARG A 4 13.56 -2.73 -10.37
CA ARG A 4 13.92 -3.43 -11.62
C ARG A 4 13.02 -2.97 -12.78
N TRP A 5 11.72 -2.89 -12.51
CA TRP A 5 10.73 -2.45 -13.50
C TRP A 5 10.95 -0.99 -13.93
N ASP A 6 11.35 -0.13 -12.99
CA ASP A 6 11.66 1.27 -13.28
C ASP A 6 12.87 1.39 -14.21
N ILE A 7 13.92 0.59 -13.98
CA ILE A 7 15.10 0.54 -14.85
C ILE A 7 14.71 0.02 -16.25
N GLU A 8 13.90 -1.04 -16.32
CA GLU A 8 13.41 -1.58 -17.60
C GLU A 8 12.59 -0.55 -18.37
N THR A 9 11.70 0.18 -17.68
CA THR A 9 10.87 1.25 -18.26
C THR A 9 11.73 2.41 -18.75
N PHE A 10 12.73 2.83 -17.98
CA PHE A 10 13.70 3.86 -18.39
C PHE A 10 14.42 3.47 -19.70
N PHE A 11 14.95 2.25 -19.78
CA PHE A 11 15.66 1.82 -20.99
C PHE A 11 14.72 1.63 -22.17
N LYS A 12 13.50 1.16 -21.95
CA LYS A 12 12.46 1.06 -22.98
C LYS A 12 12.12 2.45 -23.54
N PHE A 13 11.94 3.44 -22.66
CA PHE A 13 11.61 4.80 -23.05
C PHE A 13 12.77 5.47 -23.81
N SER A 14 13.98 5.38 -23.25
CA SER A 14 15.19 5.96 -23.84
C SER A 14 15.49 5.41 -25.24
N LYS A 15 15.34 4.10 -25.45
CA LYS A 15 15.57 3.47 -26.76
C LYS A 15 14.47 3.75 -27.77
N SER A 16 13.20 3.68 -27.34
CA SER A 16 12.06 3.70 -28.27
C SER A 16 11.58 5.12 -28.60
N PHE A 17 11.55 6.01 -27.60
CA PHE A 17 10.99 7.36 -27.74
C PHE A 17 12.09 8.42 -27.87
N LEU A 18 13.18 8.26 -27.12
CA LEU A 18 14.31 9.20 -27.17
C LEU A 18 15.43 8.75 -28.11
N HIS A 19 15.19 7.70 -28.90
CA HIS A 19 16.06 7.27 -29.99
C HIS A 19 17.53 7.05 -29.60
N LEU A 20 17.81 6.59 -28.37
CA LEU A 20 19.17 6.39 -27.83
C LEU A 20 20.13 5.66 -28.78
N ALA A 21 19.63 4.69 -29.56
CA ALA A 21 20.46 3.91 -30.48
C ALA A 21 20.24 4.27 -31.96
N LYS A 22 19.30 5.16 -32.30
CA LYS A 22 18.88 5.41 -33.69
C LYS A 22 19.07 6.86 -34.13
N GLU A 23 19.17 7.82 -33.21
CA GLU A 23 19.29 9.25 -33.54
C GLU A 23 20.64 9.59 -34.19
N PHE A 24 21.73 8.97 -33.75
CA PHE A 24 23.07 9.21 -34.28
C PHE A 24 23.90 7.93 -34.32
N GLN A 25 24.68 7.72 -35.39
CA GLN A 25 25.53 6.54 -35.63
C GLN A 25 27.02 6.92 -35.78
N GLY A 26 27.46 7.95 -35.08
CA GLY A 26 28.86 8.36 -35.14
C GLY A 26 29.77 7.43 -34.33
N ARG A 27 31.03 7.35 -34.76
CA ARG A 27 32.01 6.38 -34.28
C ARG A 27 32.98 6.93 -33.23
N SER A 28 32.86 8.22 -32.90
CA SER A 28 33.69 8.86 -31.87
C SER A 28 33.15 8.56 -30.47
N TYR A 29 34.05 8.25 -29.54
CA TYR A 29 33.69 7.94 -28.15
C TYR A 29 33.07 9.14 -27.43
N ASP A 30 33.65 10.34 -27.60
CA ASP A 30 33.14 11.57 -27.01
C ASP A 30 31.72 11.89 -27.50
N MET A 31 31.45 11.58 -28.76
CA MET A 31 30.13 11.78 -29.35
C MET A 31 29.10 10.80 -28.79
N MET A 32 29.48 9.53 -28.58
CA MET A 32 28.59 8.53 -27.93
C MET A 32 28.26 8.92 -26.48
N ILE A 33 29.25 9.40 -25.71
CA ILE A 33 29.04 9.88 -24.35
C ILE A 33 28.11 11.10 -24.35
N SER A 34 28.39 12.07 -25.22
CA SER A 34 27.59 13.30 -25.32
C SER A 34 26.14 12.98 -25.69
N HIS A 35 25.93 12.11 -26.68
CA HIS A 35 24.60 11.68 -27.11
C HIS A 35 23.83 10.97 -25.99
N THR A 36 24.47 10.00 -25.32
CA THR A 36 23.85 9.28 -24.20
C THR A 36 23.47 10.23 -23.06
N THR A 37 24.35 11.19 -22.75
CA THR A 37 24.11 12.21 -21.73
C THR A 37 22.89 13.05 -22.09
N ILE A 38 22.81 13.55 -23.33
CA ILE A 38 21.67 14.34 -23.81
C ILE A 38 20.36 13.55 -23.71
N VAL A 39 20.35 12.29 -24.15
CA VAL A 39 19.15 11.44 -24.07
C VAL A 39 18.72 11.22 -22.61
N PHE A 40 19.66 10.97 -21.71
CA PHE A 40 19.35 10.77 -20.29
C PHE A 40 18.87 12.06 -19.62
N THR A 41 19.47 13.20 -19.93
CA THR A 41 18.99 14.51 -19.46
C THR A 41 17.57 14.80 -19.95
N ARG A 42 17.27 14.51 -21.22
CA ARG A 42 15.90 14.64 -21.78
C ARG A 42 14.91 13.76 -21.00
N TYR A 43 15.27 12.51 -20.72
CA TYR A 43 14.43 11.62 -19.90
C TYR A 43 14.19 12.21 -18.50
N ILE A 44 15.23 12.69 -17.83
CA ILE A 44 15.12 13.26 -16.47
C ILE A 44 14.17 14.46 -16.46
N LEU A 45 14.29 15.36 -17.43
CA LEU A 45 13.42 16.53 -17.55
C LEU A 45 11.96 16.13 -17.79
N ILE A 46 11.71 15.17 -18.68
CA ILE A 46 10.36 14.66 -18.96
C ILE A 46 9.78 13.97 -17.72
N ALA A 47 10.54 13.08 -17.07
CA ALA A 47 10.10 12.39 -15.87
C ALA A 47 9.86 13.35 -14.70
N TRP A 48 10.64 14.43 -14.59
CA TRP A 48 10.42 15.48 -13.62
C TRP A 48 9.14 16.28 -13.91
N GLN A 49 8.93 16.65 -15.18
CA GLN A 49 7.71 17.35 -15.60
C GLN A 49 6.47 16.48 -15.38
N LEU A 50 6.52 15.19 -15.75
CA LEU A 50 5.44 14.24 -15.49
C LEU A 50 5.11 14.15 -14.01
N ARG A 51 6.10 14.04 -13.11
CA ARG A 51 5.85 14.06 -11.65
C ARG A 51 5.27 15.38 -11.14
N LYS A 52 5.51 16.48 -11.86
CA LYS A 52 5.03 17.81 -11.48
C LYS A 52 3.62 18.08 -12.02
N GLU A 53 3.29 17.50 -13.17
CA GLU A 53 1.96 17.57 -13.80
C GLU A 53 1.01 16.48 -13.25
N GLU A 54 1.53 15.32 -12.86
CA GLU A 54 0.84 14.25 -12.13
C GLU A 54 0.98 14.43 -10.61
N ASP A 55 0.26 15.38 -10.02
CA ASP A 55 -0.21 15.19 -8.63
C ASP A 55 -1.57 15.88 -8.43
N PRO A 56 -2.64 15.10 -8.45
CA PRO A 56 -3.16 14.59 -7.19
C PRO A 56 -2.93 13.09 -7.14
N LYS A 57 -2.31 12.62 -6.04
CA LYS A 57 -2.01 11.23 -5.68
C LYS A 57 -2.59 10.28 -6.72
N THR A 58 -1.75 9.74 -7.62
CA THR A 58 -2.19 8.71 -8.58
C THR A 58 -3.17 7.80 -7.87
N MET A 59 -4.31 7.44 -8.48
CA MET A 59 -5.30 6.64 -7.77
C MET A 59 -4.66 5.45 -7.05
N GLY A 60 -3.60 4.85 -7.62
CA GLY A 60 -2.76 3.85 -6.95
C GLY A 60 -2.10 4.32 -5.64
N ASN A 61 -1.48 5.49 -5.57
CA ASN A 61 -0.98 6.08 -4.31
C ASN A 61 -2.11 6.52 -3.39
N LEU A 62 -3.24 7.01 -3.91
CA LEU A 62 -4.41 7.28 -3.08
C LEU A 62 -4.96 6.00 -2.48
N PHE A 63 -5.07 4.91 -3.26
CA PHE A 63 -5.45 3.58 -2.81
C PHE A 63 -4.41 3.01 -1.85
N LEU A 64 -3.12 3.23 -2.06
CA LEU A 64 -2.06 2.79 -1.13
C LEU A 64 -2.17 3.56 0.19
N PHE A 65 -2.34 4.88 0.14
CA PHE A 65 -2.49 5.72 1.33
C PHE A 65 -3.80 5.44 2.05
N LEU A 66 -4.89 5.24 1.31
CA LEU A 66 -6.17 4.80 1.84
C LEU A 66 -6.08 3.37 2.37
N CYS A 67 -5.31 2.45 1.79
CA CYS A 67 -5.10 1.11 2.34
C CYS A 67 -4.18 1.12 3.58
N ASP A 68 -3.22 2.04 3.65
CA ASP A 68 -2.37 2.22 4.83
C ASP A 68 -3.11 2.98 5.96
N GLU A 69 -4.05 3.87 5.64
CA GLU A 69 -4.98 4.49 6.61
C GLU A 69 -6.12 3.53 6.98
N VAL A 70 -6.61 2.74 6.03
CA VAL A 70 -7.42 1.53 6.21
C VAL A 70 -6.49 0.38 6.59
N LYS A 71 -5.54 0.65 7.51
CA LYS A 71 -5.10 -0.38 8.46
C LYS A 71 -6.24 -0.61 9.46
N GLU A 72 -7.34 -1.04 8.87
CA GLU A 72 -8.40 -1.80 9.49
C GLU A 72 -7.74 -2.83 10.41
N MET A 73 -8.19 -2.85 11.66
CA MET A 73 -7.58 -3.58 12.75
C MET A 73 -7.08 -4.97 12.32
N ASP A 74 -5.76 -5.12 12.18
CA ASP A 74 -5.16 -6.38 11.71
C ASP A 74 -5.69 -7.57 12.54
N PHE A 75 -5.86 -8.74 11.93
CA PHE A 75 -6.41 -9.93 12.60
C PHE A 75 -5.62 -10.26 13.88
N LYS A 76 -4.30 -10.04 13.83
CA LYS A 76 -3.41 -10.09 14.99
C LYS A 76 -3.85 -9.15 16.12
N THR A 77 -4.15 -7.89 15.80
CA THR A 77 -4.59 -6.87 16.75
C THR A 77 -5.96 -7.22 17.34
N ALA A 78 -6.89 -7.72 16.52
CA ALA A 78 -8.19 -8.20 16.98
C ALA A 78 -8.06 -9.36 17.99
N LEU A 79 -7.19 -10.33 17.71
CA LEU A 79 -6.89 -11.44 18.63
C LEU A 79 -6.22 -10.96 19.92
N LEU A 80 -5.29 -10.02 19.84
CA LEU A 80 -4.64 -9.44 21.03
C LEU A 80 -5.66 -8.70 21.90
N GLN A 81 -6.61 -7.98 21.31
CA GLN A 81 -7.71 -7.36 22.05
C GLN A 81 -8.60 -8.40 22.73
N LEU A 82 -8.94 -9.48 22.06
CA LEU A 82 -9.72 -10.57 22.65
C LEU A 82 -9.01 -11.19 23.86
N ILE A 83 -7.70 -11.45 23.76
CA ILE A 83 -6.88 -11.95 24.87
C ILE A 83 -6.86 -10.94 26.01
N SER A 84 -6.71 -9.64 25.72
CA SER A 84 -6.75 -8.59 26.75
C SER A 84 -8.10 -8.52 27.46
N LEU A 85 -9.21 -8.74 26.75
CA LEU A 85 -10.54 -8.79 27.32
C LEU A 85 -10.65 -9.96 28.30
N PHE A 86 -10.19 -11.16 27.92
CA PHE A 86 -10.12 -12.30 28.84
C PHE A 86 -9.21 -12.06 30.05
N GLN A 87 -8.09 -11.38 29.88
CA GLN A 87 -7.19 -11.03 30.99
C GLN A 87 -7.85 -10.05 31.96
N THR A 88 -8.49 -8.99 31.46
CA THR A 88 -9.22 -8.05 32.31
C THR A 88 -10.36 -8.71 33.08
N LEU A 89 -11.07 -9.66 32.46
CA LEU A 89 -12.09 -10.46 33.10
C LEU A 89 -11.52 -11.41 34.17
N ALA A 90 -10.35 -11.99 33.93
CA ALA A 90 -9.67 -12.87 34.90
C ALA A 90 -9.11 -12.10 36.10
N GLU A 91 -8.56 -10.90 35.87
CA GLU A 91 -8.02 -10.02 36.91
C GLU A 91 -9.12 -9.38 37.77
N ALA A 92 -10.31 -9.15 37.20
CA ALA A 92 -11.46 -8.60 37.91
C ALA A 92 -11.96 -9.51 39.06
N LYS A 93 -11.46 -10.75 39.18
CA LYS A 93 -11.59 -11.67 40.33
C LYS A 93 -13.00 -11.92 40.91
N VAL A 94 -14.07 -11.49 40.25
CA VAL A 94 -15.38 -11.33 40.91
C VAL A 94 -16.50 -11.67 39.92
N TYR A 95 -17.31 -12.67 40.28
CA TYR A 95 -18.67 -12.98 39.78
C TYR A 95 -19.07 -12.32 38.46
N LEU A 96 -18.57 -12.84 37.34
CA LEU A 96 -19.05 -12.38 36.05
C LEU A 96 -20.45 -12.94 35.84
N SER A 97 -21.49 -12.10 35.94
CA SER A 97 -22.80 -12.52 35.42
C SER A 97 -22.63 -12.77 33.93
N MET A 98 -23.25 -13.84 33.41
CA MET A 98 -23.21 -14.14 31.98
C MET A 98 -23.66 -12.94 31.14
N ASP A 99 -24.52 -12.08 31.68
CA ASP A 99 -24.99 -10.86 31.02
C ASP A 99 -23.86 -9.85 30.78
N ILE A 100 -22.95 -9.66 31.75
CA ILE A 100 -21.81 -8.74 31.60
C ILE A 100 -20.83 -9.28 30.55
N PHE A 101 -20.60 -10.59 30.55
CA PHE A 101 -19.77 -11.25 29.55
C PHE A 101 -20.34 -11.07 28.14
N GLN A 102 -21.64 -11.36 27.97
CA GLN A 102 -22.33 -11.21 26.67
C GLN A 102 -22.33 -9.76 26.20
N CYS A 103 -22.54 -8.79 27.09
CA CYS A 103 -22.46 -7.37 26.76
C CYS A 103 -21.06 -6.96 26.29
N GLN A 104 -20.00 -7.38 26.99
CA GLN A 104 -18.63 -7.05 26.59
C GLN A 104 -18.22 -7.73 25.28
N LEU A 105 -18.59 -8.99 25.09
CA LEU A 105 -18.34 -9.72 23.86
C LEU A 105 -19.10 -9.10 22.68
N SER A 106 -20.37 -8.74 22.87
CA SER A 106 -21.17 -8.05 21.85
C SER A 106 -20.55 -6.71 21.49
N ASN A 107 -20.13 -5.90 22.47
CA ASN A 107 -19.47 -4.63 22.23
C ASN A 107 -18.16 -4.82 21.44
N TRP A 108 -17.37 -5.84 21.77
CA TRP A 108 -16.16 -6.19 21.01
C TRP A 108 -16.49 -6.64 19.57
N ILE A 109 -17.49 -7.51 19.38
CA ILE A 109 -17.92 -7.93 18.04
C ILE A 109 -18.37 -6.70 17.24
N THR A 110 -19.12 -5.76 17.82
CA THR A 110 -19.57 -4.56 17.11
C THR A 110 -18.42 -3.66 16.69
N SER A 111 -17.32 -3.58 17.46
CA SER A 111 -16.14 -2.78 17.13
C SER A 111 -15.22 -3.41 16.07
N LEU A 112 -15.41 -4.69 15.72
CA LEU A 112 -14.66 -5.35 14.66
C LEU A 112 -15.00 -4.78 13.27
N PRO A 113 -14.01 -4.63 12.37
CA PRO A 113 -14.22 -4.37 10.95
C PRO A 113 -15.06 -5.45 10.24
N ARG A 114 -15.71 -5.07 9.14
CA ARG A 114 -16.62 -5.97 8.38
C ARG A 114 -15.93 -7.24 7.87
N TYR A 115 -14.74 -7.14 7.29
CA TYR A 115 -14.02 -8.31 6.77
C TYR A 115 -13.67 -9.33 7.87
N ILE A 116 -13.43 -8.91 9.12
CA ILE A 116 -13.19 -9.84 10.25
C ILE A 116 -14.49 -10.52 10.67
N LYS A 117 -15.60 -9.77 10.70
CA LYS A 117 -16.93 -10.33 10.99
C LYS A 117 -17.31 -11.39 9.97
N ASP A 118 -17.06 -11.11 8.69
CA ASP A 118 -17.29 -12.03 7.58
C ASP A 118 -16.43 -13.30 7.70
N CYS A 119 -15.15 -13.16 8.07
CA CYS A 119 -14.26 -14.30 8.35
C CYS A 119 -14.68 -15.16 9.55
N LEU A 120 -15.30 -14.55 10.56
CA LEU A 120 -15.76 -15.27 11.76
C LEU A 120 -17.10 -15.98 11.56
N HIS A 121 -17.75 -15.83 10.39
CA HIS A 121 -19.10 -16.34 10.14
C HIS A 121 -20.09 -16.00 11.26
N ILE A 122 -19.91 -14.86 11.94
CA ILE A 122 -20.85 -14.39 12.95
C ILE A 122 -22.01 -13.77 12.17
N SER A 123 -22.97 -14.60 11.76
CA SER A 123 -24.29 -14.10 11.38
C SER A 123 -24.86 -13.44 12.63
N VAL A 124 -24.91 -12.12 12.65
CA VAL A 124 -25.78 -11.41 13.60
C VAL A 124 -27.18 -11.91 13.24
N CYS A 125 -27.72 -12.82 14.05
CA CYS A 125 -29.09 -13.26 13.93
C CYS A 125 -29.96 -12.02 14.15
N GLU A 126 -30.41 -11.40 13.06
CA GLU A 126 -31.50 -10.43 13.12
C GLU A 126 -32.70 -11.12 13.74
N SER A 127 -33.16 -10.60 14.87
CA SER A 127 -34.46 -10.92 15.48
C SER A 127 -35.51 -9.99 14.92
#